data_AF-A0A4Q9DHG6-F1
#
_entry.id   AF-A0A4Q9DHG6-F1
#
_cell.length_a   1.000
_cell.length_b   1.000
_cell.length_c   1.000
_cell.angle_alpha   90.00
_cell.angle_beta   90.00
_cell.angle_gamma   90.00
#
_symmetry.space_group_name_H-M   'P 1'
#
loop_
_entity.id
_entity.type
_entity.pdbx_description
1 polymer ?
#
loop_
_entity_poly.entity_id
_entity_poly.type
_entity_poly.pdbx_seq_one_letter_code
_entity_poly.pdbx_strand_id
1 'polypeptide(L)'
;MSESLTHTAAVEDMLRLAFASPELCVAFQEVCREHPQFAQFGGLVPADGGLALRLLDKYRDNWESHKTVKEEIGFRSAPLVPKTAAESSLAFALGWICYRAAERALAPVSEEAAMYRDAYVFHRLYVNNDSTPDAYRTADYERGMERLPAAAAVGSKETAEFFAALQQRFFIEMHTFVPDVEDIEGWFDRLHVSLDDWSAGMERFAEALMNPDLEKAREYVAGSSFYDDGDVLIQAAARLRRGEQLSVAELEAALAAEPASEYARAVKAGLTGLLNASAFFSGRLDREAFQELLAV
;
A
#
# COMPACT_ATOMS: atom_id res chain seq x y z
N MET A 1 -8.61 0.87 13.72
CA MET A 1 -8.12 0.49 12.38
C MET A 1 -7.77 1.76 11.62
N SER A 2 -6.49 2.10 11.50
CA SER A 2 -6.06 3.36 10.85
C SER A 2 -5.20 3.14 9.61
N GLU A 3 -5.05 1.90 9.15
CA GLU A 3 -4.40 1.64 7.86
C GLU A 3 -5.39 2.00 6.76
N SER A 4 -5.26 3.24 6.29
CA SER A 4 -6.13 3.80 5.27
C SER A 4 -5.79 3.20 3.91
N LEU A 5 -6.78 2.57 3.28
CA LEU A 5 -6.68 2.05 1.91
C LEU A 5 -6.21 3.15 0.94
N THR A 6 -6.60 4.39 1.20
CA THR A 6 -6.14 5.58 0.47
C THR A 6 -4.60 5.67 0.45
N HIS A 7 -3.93 5.45 1.58
CA HIS A 7 -2.48 5.46 1.65
C HIS A 7 -1.87 4.32 0.82
N THR A 8 -2.41 3.10 0.94
CA THR A 8 -1.96 1.95 0.14
C THR A 8 -2.06 2.24 -1.36
N ALA A 9 -3.20 2.78 -1.80
CA ALA A 9 -3.40 3.14 -3.19
C ALA A 9 -2.44 4.23 -3.67
N ALA A 10 -2.18 5.24 -2.83
CA ALA A 10 -1.26 6.33 -3.15
C ALA A 10 0.18 5.82 -3.29
N VAL A 11 0.64 4.97 -2.36
CA VAL A 11 1.95 4.30 -2.42
C VAL A 11 2.09 3.50 -3.72
N GLU A 12 1.06 2.75 -4.05
CA GLU A 12 0.97 1.99 -5.28
C GLU A 12 1.11 2.85 -6.55
N ASP A 13 0.47 4.02 -6.59
CA ASP A 13 0.58 4.97 -7.71
C ASP A 13 1.96 5.62 -7.78
N MET A 14 2.52 6.02 -6.64
CA MET A 14 3.87 6.57 -6.54
C MET A 14 4.92 5.58 -7.06
N LEU A 15 4.83 4.31 -6.66
CA LEU A 15 5.74 3.26 -7.10
C LEU A 15 5.62 3.02 -8.61
N ARG A 16 4.39 2.92 -9.14
CA ARG A 16 4.17 2.75 -10.60
C ARG A 16 4.78 3.91 -11.39
N LEU A 17 4.52 5.16 -10.99
CA LEU A 17 5.09 6.33 -11.63
C LEU A 17 6.62 6.36 -11.52
N ALA A 18 7.18 6.00 -10.37
CA ALA A 18 8.62 5.90 -10.18
C ALA A 18 9.26 4.88 -11.11
N PHE A 19 8.61 3.74 -11.39
CA PHE A 19 9.14 2.73 -12.31
C PHE A 19 9.13 3.19 -13.76
N ALA A 20 8.20 4.08 -14.11
CA ALA A 20 8.19 4.72 -15.42
C ALA A 20 9.27 5.81 -15.54
N SER A 21 9.89 6.24 -14.43
CA SER A 21 10.89 7.30 -14.42
C SER A 21 12.29 6.79 -14.79
N PRO A 22 12.95 7.39 -15.80
CA PRO A 22 14.35 7.10 -16.11
C PRO A 22 15.33 7.64 -15.05
N GLU A 23 14.88 8.54 -14.17
CA GLU A 23 15.72 9.11 -13.10
C GLU A 23 15.87 8.21 -11.87
N LEU A 24 15.00 7.20 -11.76
CA LEU A 24 15.09 6.20 -10.70
C LEU A 24 16.31 5.30 -10.95
N CYS A 25 17.16 5.10 -9.95
CA CYS A 25 18.36 4.29 -10.12
C CYS A 25 18.00 2.82 -10.37
N VAL A 26 18.88 2.11 -11.09
CA VAL A 26 18.66 0.71 -11.51
C VAL A 26 18.33 -0.19 -10.33
N ALA A 27 19.03 -0.01 -9.20
CA ALA A 27 18.76 -0.75 -7.96
C ALA A 27 17.31 -0.65 -7.51
N PHE A 28 16.73 0.56 -7.53
CA PHE A 28 15.36 0.79 -7.09
C PHE A 28 14.35 0.24 -8.10
N GLN A 29 14.63 0.38 -9.40
CA GLN A 29 13.81 -0.23 -10.45
C GLN A 29 13.75 -1.76 -10.32
N GLU A 30 14.89 -2.40 -10.02
CA GLU A 30 14.98 -3.85 -9.79
C GLU A 30 14.19 -4.27 -8.55
N VAL A 31 14.50 -3.69 -7.37
CA VAL A 31 13.88 -4.16 -6.12
C VAL A 31 12.38 -3.96 -6.11
N CYS A 32 11.89 -2.85 -6.65
CA CYS A 32 10.46 -2.61 -6.61
C CYS A 32 9.69 -3.43 -7.65
N ARG A 33 10.32 -3.84 -8.76
CA ARG A 33 9.75 -4.78 -9.72
C ARG A 33 9.65 -6.19 -9.14
N GLU A 34 10.69 -6.62 -8.43
CA GLU A 34 10.80 -8.00 -7.92
C GLU A 34 10.19 -8.20 -6.52
N HIS A 35 10.04 -7.11 -5.76
CA HIS A 35 9.57 -7.11 -4.37
C HIS A 35 8.49 -6.06 -4.09
N PRO A 36 7.45 -5.92 -4.94
CA PRO A 36 6.40 -4.91 -4.74
C PRO A 36 5.65 -5.09 -3.41
N GLN A 37 5.52 -6.33 -2.94
CA GLN A 37 4.88 -6.67 -1.66
C GLN A 37 5.65 -6.11 -0.45
N PHE A 38 6.98 -6.06 -0.51
CA PHE A 38 7.78 -5.48 0.57
C PHE A 38 7.69 -3.96 0.57
N ALA A 39 7.58 -3.33 -0.61
CA ALA A 39 7.29 -1.91 -0.70
C ALA A 39 5.87 -1.60 -0.17
N GLN A 40 4.87 -2.43 -0.50
CA GLN A 40 3.54 -2.30 0.11
C GLN A 40 3.61 -2.45 1.64
N PHE A 41 4.34 -3.45 2.15
CA PHE A 41 4.51 -3.65 3.59
C PHE A 41 5.22 -2.46 4.27
N GLY A 42 6.25 -1.90 3.64
CA GLY A 42 6.88 -0.65 4.08
C GLY A 42 5.89 0.50 4.17
N GLY A 43 4.87 0.50 3.31
CA GLY A 43 3.78 1.46 3.33
C GLY A 43 2.66 1.18 4.33
N LEU A 44 2.75 0.12 5.14
CA LEU A 44 1.80 -0.17 6.23
C LEU A 44 2.42 0.07 7.61
N VAL A 45 3.74 0.08 7.71
CA VAL A 45 4.42 0.19 9.01
C VAL A 45 4.65 1.65 9.38
N PRO A 46 4.04 2.16 10.46
CA PRO A 46 4.43 3.44 11.05
C PRO A 46 5.81 3.27 11.72
N ALA A 47 6.88 3.32 10.92
CA ALA A 47 8.24 3.28 11.43
C ALA A 47 8.77 4.71 11.68
N ASP A 48 9.73 4.82 12.59
CA ASP A 48 10.56 6.01 12.67
C ASP A 48 11.33 6.20 11.35
N GLY A 49 11.49 7.44 10.91
CA GLY A 49 12.25 7.69 9.67
C GLY A 49 13.70 7.26 9.73
N GLY A 50 14.20 7.02 10.94
CA GLY A 50 15.52 6.44 11.17
C GLY A 50 15.69 5.06 10.55
N LEU A 51 14.66 4.21 10.49
CA LEU A 51 14.81 2.88 9.89
C LEU A 51 15.07 2.95 8.37
N ALA A 52 14.21 3.62 7.61
CA ALA A 52 14.36 3.72 6.15
C ALA A 52 15.69 4.36 5.75
N LEU A 53 16.08 5.46 6.43
CA LEU A 53 17.38 6.11 6.22
C LEU A 53 18.56 5.18 6.51
N ARG A 54 18.53 4.43 7.62
CA ARG A 54 19.59 3.46 7.95
C ARG A 54 19.69 2.34 6.92
N LEU A 55 18.56 1.86 6.39
CA LEU A 55 18.54 0.83 5.35
C LEU A 55 19.14 1.36 4.04
N LEU A 56 18.76 2.57 3.62
CA LEU A 56 19.32 3.20 2.43
C LEU A 56 20.84 3.42 2.56
N ASP A 57 21.30 3.96 3.69
CA ASP A 57 22.71 4.21 3.99
C ASP A 57 23.52 2.89 3.99
N LYS A 58 22.99 1.85 4.63
CA LYS A 58 23.61 0.52 4.71
C LYS A 58 23.85 -0.08 3.32
N TYR A 59 22.90 0.02 2.41
CA TYR A 59 22.95 -0.64 1.11
C TYR A 59 23.57 0.21 -0.01
N ARG A 60 23.67 1.53 0.18
CA ARG A 60 24.19 2.48 -0.81
C ARG A 60 25.60 2.13 -1.30
N ASP A 61 26.55 1.88 -0.40
CA ASP A 61 27.98 1.75 -0.79
C ASP A 61 28.35 0.37 -1.35
N ASN A 62 27.54 -0.66 -1.09
CA ASN A 62 27.89 -2.06 -1.37
C ASN A 62 26.73 -2.87 -1.97
N TRP A 63 25.84 -2.22 -2.73
CA TRP A 63 24.62 -2.84 -3.27
C TRP A 63 24.87 -4.17 -4.00
N GLU A 64 25.83 -4.21 -4.93
CA GLU A 64 26.14 -5.41 -5.72
C GLU A 64 26.66 -6.57 -4.85
N SER A 65 27.43 -6.27 -3.79
CA SER A 65 27.88 -7.29 -2.84
C SER A 65 26.70 -7.91 -2.08
N HIS A 66 25.69 -7.10 -1.75
CA HIS A 66 24.51 -7.55 -1.03
C HIS A 66 23.54 -8.42 -1.86
N LYS A 67 23.48 -8.23 -3.19
CA LYS A 67 22.69 -9.08 -4.11
C LYS A 67 23.19 -10.53 -4.21
N THR A 68 24.47 -10.75 -3.97
CA THR A 68 25.09 -12.08 -4.19
C THR A 68 24.93 -13.03 -3.00
N VAL A 69 24.59 -12.51 -1.82
CA VAL A 69 24.38 -13.31 -0.61
C VAL A 69 22.93 -13.77 -0.57
N LYS A 70 22.66 -14.94 -1.18
CA LYS A 70 21.37 -15.62 -1.03
C LYS A 70 21.24 -16.11 0.40
N GLU A 71 20.42 -15.44 1.20
CA GLU A 71 19.96 -15.98 2.48
C GLU A 71 18.64 -16.72 2.26
N GLU A 72 18.51 -17.92 2.81
CA GLU A 72 17.24 -18.63 2.83
C GLU A 72 16.32 -17.97 3.86
N ILE A 73 15.51 -17.00 3.43
CA ILE A 73 14.42 -16.46 4.26
C ILE A 73 13.21 -17.39 4.08
N GLY A 74 13.21 -18.49 4.82
CA GLY A 74 12.07 -19.40 4.89
C GLY A 74 11.04 -18.94 5.92
N PHE A 75 9.88 -18.48 5.47
CA PHE A 75 8.65 -18.66 6.26
C PHE A 75 8.20 -20.12 6.08
N ARG A 76 7.84 -20.82 7.17
CA ARG A 76 7.44 -22.25 7.12
C ARG A 76 6.25 -22.54 6.19
N SER A 77 5.53 -21.52 5.76
CA SER A 77 4.30 -21.60 4.95
C SER A 77 4.36 -20.86 3.61
N ALA A 78 5.49 -20.25 3.23
CA ALA A 78 5.66 -19.59 1.93
C ALA A 78 6.72 -20.28 1.08
N PRO A 79 6.57 -20.35 -0.26
CA PRO A 79 7.57 -20.95 -1.13
C PRO A 79 8.93 -20.26 -0.93
N LEU A 80 9.99 -21.06 -0.85
CA LEU A 80 11.38 -20.61 -0.81
C LEU A 80 11.69 -19.81 -2.08
N VAL A 81 11.64 -18.48 -2.00
CA VAL A 81 12.11 -17.62 -3.08
C VAL A 81 13.57 -17.27 -2.78
N PRO A 82 14.53 -17.57 -3.66
CA PRO A 82 15.92 -17.19 -3.47
C PRO A 82 16.03 -15.67 -3.61
N LYS A 83 15.89 -14.95 -2.49
CA LYS A 83 15.90 -13.49 -2.41
C LYS A 83 16.96 -13.06 -1.42
N THR A 84 17.62 -11.94 -1.67
CA THR A 84 18.51 -11.40 -0.66
C THR A 84 17.70 -10.56 0.33
N ALA A 85 18.02 -10.67 1.62
CA ALA A 85 17.43 -9.81 2.65
C ALA A 85 17.57 -8.31 2.31
N ALA A 86 18.60 -7.96 1.53
CA ALA A 86 18.88 -6.61 1.09
C ALA A 86 17.83 -6.06 0.12
N GLU A 87 17.38 -6.83 -0.87
CA GLU A 87 16.38 -6.38 -1.84
C GLU A 87 15.02 -6.12 -1.17
N SER A 88 14.58 -7.05 -0.33
CA SER A 88 13.35 -6.88 0.46
C SER A 88 13.42 -5.69 1.41
N SER A 89 14.56 -5.50 2.08
CA SER A 89 14.77 -4.37 3.01
C SER A 89 14.80 -3.03 2.27
N LEU A 90 15.39 -3.00 1.07
CA LEU A 90 15.43 -1.79 0.26
C LEU A 90 14.02 -1.45 -0.27
N ALA A 91 13.29 -2.43 -0.81
CA ALA A 91 11.90 -2.24 -1.22
C ALA A 91 11.02 -1.72 -0.05
N PHE A 92 11.20 -2.28 1.14
CA PHE A 92 10.53 -1.80 2.36
C PHE A 92 10.82 -0.32 2.64
N ALA A 93 12.09 0.10 2.58
CA ALA A 93 12.46 1.50 2.81
C ALA A 93 11.81 2.45 1.80
N LEU A 94 11.68 2.03 0.53
CA LEU A 94 11.03 2.82 -0.53
C LEU A 94 9.52 2.93 -0.30
N GLY A 95 8.87 1.83 0.08
CA GLY A 95 7.48 1.82 0.51
C GLY A 95 7.18 2.78 1.66
N TRP A 96 8.07 2.78 2.66
CA TRP A 96 7.96 3.67 3.81
C TRP A 96 8.05 5.15 3.42
N ILE A 97 8.97 5.51 2.51
CA ILE A 97 9.09 6.90 2.01
C ILE A 97 7.77 7.35 1.36
N CYS A 98 7.19 6.51 0.51
CA CYS A 98 5.89 6.78 -0.10
C CYS A 98 4.79 6.96 0.94
N TYR A 99 4.72 6.07 1.93
CA TYR A 99 3.70 6.15 2.98
C TYR A 99 3.80 7.43 3.80
N ARG A 100 5.00 7.88 4.15
CA ARG A 100 5.18 9.14 4.88
C ARG A 100 4.66 10.35 4.11
N ALA A 101 4.88 10.37 2.80
CA ALA A 101 4.33 11.41 1.95
C ALA A 101 2.80 11.34 1.90
N ALA A 102 2.23 10.14 1.80
CA ALA A 102 0.79 9.91 1.85
C ALA A 102 0.20 10.35 3.20
N GLU A 103 0.76 9.90 4.32
CA GLU A 103 0.31 10.18 5.68
C GLU A 103 0.28 11.69 5.97
N ARG A 104 1.32 12.43 5.55
CA ARG A 104 1.36 13.88 5.72
C ARG A 104 0.31 14.61 4.89
N ALA A 105 0.12 14.19 3.64
CA ALA A 105 -0.73 14.89 2.69
C ALA A 105 -2.22 14.50 2.79
N LEU A 106 -2.52 13.30 3.27
CA LEU A 106 -3.85 12.69 3.26
C LEU A 106 -4.42 12.45 4.65
N ALA A 107 -3.78 13.01 5.69
CA ALA A 107 -4.27 12.96 7.06
C ALA A 107 -5.75 13.40 7.13
N PRO A 108 -6.67 12.49 7.49
CA PRO A 108 -8.09 12.80 7.51
C PRO A 108 -8.43 13.67 8.72
N VAL A 109 -9.46 14.51 8.58
CA VAL A 109 -9.96 15.36 9.68
C VAL A 109 -10.67 14.57 10.79
N SER A 110 -11.11 13.35 10.48
CA SER A 110 -11.79 12.43 11.40
C SER A 110 -11.68 10.98 10.90
N GLU A 111 -11.93 10.00 11.77
CA GLU A 111 -12.03 8.58 11.36
C GLU A 111 -13.13 8.36 10.33
N GLU A 112 -14.24 9.10 10.43
CA GLU A 112 -15.34 9.01 9.48
C GLU A 112 -14.92 9.54 8.10
N ALA A 113 -14.21 10.67 8.04
CA ALA A 113 -13.67 11.19 6.80
C ALA A 113 -12.68 10.19 6.16
N ALA A 114 -11.85 9.52 6.97
CA ALA A 114 -10.94 8.47 6.52
C ALA A 114 -11.70 7.33 5.84
N MET A 115 -12.77 6.85 6.48
CA MET A 115 -13.60 5.75 5.98
C MET A 115 -14.27 6.10 4.65
N TYR A 116 -14.83 7.31 4.50
CA TYR A 116 -15.44 7.75 3.24
C TYR A 116 -14.41 7.92 2.11
N ARG A 117 -13.22 8.43 2.42
CA ARG A 117 -12.11 8.54 1.46
C ARG A 117 -11.64 7.16 1.01
N ASP A 118 -11.49 6.22 1.94
CA ASP A 118 -11.12 4.84 1.63
C ASP A 118 -12.19 4.16 0.78
N ALA A 119 -13.47 4.30 1.12
CA ALA A 119 -14.57 3.72 0.34
C ALA A 119 -14.58 4.28 -1.09
N TYR A 120 -14.35 5.60 -1.24
CA TYR A 120 -14.23 6.24 -2.53
C TYR A 120 -13.05 5.70 -3.35
N VAL A 121 -11.84 5.63 -2.74
CA VAL A 121 -10.64 5.11 -3.41
C VAL A 121 -10.81 3.63 -3.77
N PHE A 122 -11.39 2.82 -2.89
CA PHE A 122 -11.69 1.42 -3.15
C PHE A 122 -12.56 1.27 -4.39
N HIS A 123 -13.69 1.98 -4.41
CA HIS A 123 -14.61 1.97 -5.53
C HIS A 123 -13.96 2.48 -6.81
N ARG A 124 -13.15 3.55 -6.72
CA ARG A 124 -12.54 4.18 -7.88
C ARG A 124 -11.44 3.34 -8.50
N LEU A 125 -10.59 2.72 -7.69
CA LEU A 125 -9.35 2.11 -8.15
C LEU A 125 -9.38 0.59 -8.18
N TYR A 126 -10.22 -0.08 -7.39
CA TYR A 126 -10.17 -1.54 -7.24
C TYR A 126 -11.45 -2.24 -7.71
N VAL A 127 -12.63 -1.63 -7.52
CA VAL A 127 -13.90 -2.24 -7.92
C VAL A 127 -14.03 -2.27 -9.45
N ASN A 128 -14.17 -3.48 -10.00
CA ASN A 128 -14.30 -3.72 -11.45
C ASN A 128 -13.17 -3.10 -12.29
N ASN A 129 -12.00 -2.91 -11.69
CA ASN A 129 -10.86 -2.37 -12.39
C ASN A 129 -9.95 -3.51 -12.87
N ASP A 130 -10.10 -3.93 -14.13
CA ASP A 130 -9.24 -4.95 -14.75
C ASP A 130 -7.75 -4.56 -14.82
N SER A 131 -7.43 -3.36 -14.38
CA SER A 131 -6.11 -2.74 -14.42
C SER A 131 -5.42 -2.70 -13.06
N THR A 132 -6.00 -3.34 -12.05
CA THR A 132 -5.30 -3.64 -10.81
C THR A 132 -4.92 -5.11 -10.81
N PRO A 133 -3.68 -5.48 -10.40
CA PRO A 133 -3.24 -6.87 -10.34
C PRO A 133 -4.24 -7.77 -9.61
N ASP A 134 -4.86 -7.22 -8.56
CA ASP A 134 -5.88 -7.86 -7.73
C ASP A 134 -7.20 -7.08 -7.83
N ALA A 135 -7.81 -7.10 -9.01
CA ALA A 135 -9.11 -6.46 -9.25
C ALA A 135 -10.17 -7.02 -8.30
N TYR A 136 -10.87 -6.15 -7.57
CA TYR A 136 -12.04 -6.55 -6.81
C TYR A 136 -13.20 -6.78 -7.78
N ARG A 137 -13.49 -8.06 -8.03
CA ARG A 137 -14.63 -8.46 -8.87
C ARG A 137 -15.73 -8.95 -7.96
N THR A 138 -16.85 -8.24 -7.96
CA THR A 138 -18.06 -8.65 -7.22
C THR A 138 -18.54 -10.07 -7.58
N ALA A 139 -18.23 -10.54 -8.80
CA ALA A 139 -18.50 -11.90 -9.26
C ALA A 139 -17.75 -12.99 -8.47
N ASP A 140 -16.62 -12.65 -7.84
CA ASP A 140 -15.75 -13.59 -7.13
C ASP A 140 -16.17 -13.79 -5.65
N TYR A 141 -17.20 -13.08 -5.17
CA TYR A 141 -17.69 -13.13 -3.78
C TYR A 141 -19.11 -13.71 -3.67
N GLU A 142 -19.52 -14.18 -2.49
CA GLU A 142 -20.70 -15.03 -2.23
C GLU A 142 -21.98 -14.73 -3.05
N ARG A 143 -22.44 -13.47 -3.09
CA ARG A 143 -23.67 -13.12 -3.86
C ARG A 143 -23.47 -13.12 -5.39
N GLY A 144 -22.24 -12.94 -5.86
CA GLY A 144 -21.84 -13.09 -7.25
C GLY A 144 -21.58 -14.55 -7.61
N MET A 145 -21.03 -15.32 -6.67
CA MET A 145 -20.79 -16.75 -6.82
C MET A 145 -22.09 -17.52 -7.07
N GLU A 146 -23.21 -17.16 -6.42
CA GLU A 146 -24.54 -17.76 -6.68
C GLU A 146 -24.94 -17.76 -8.17
N ARG A 147 -24.36 -16.85 -8.97
CA ARG A 147 -24.60 -16.76 -10.42
C ARG A 147 -23.64 -17.62 -11.26
N LEU A 148 -22.58 -18.16 -10.66
CA LEU A 148 -21.63 -19.04 -11.31
C LEU A 148 -22.17 -20.49 -11.33
N PRO A 149 -21.99 -21.24 -12.43
CA PRO A 149 -22.45 -22.63 -12.54
C PRO A 149 -21.95 -23.57 -11.43
N ALA A 150 -20.81 -23.24 -10.80
CA ALA A 150 -20.20 -24.03 -9.74
C ALA A 150 -20.81 -23.82 -8.34
N ALA A 151 -21.53 -22.72 -8.10
CA ALA A 151 -22.09 -22.42 -6.77
C ALA A 151 -23.25 -23.34 -6.35
N ALA A 152 -23.79 -24.14 -7.28
CA ALA A 152 -24.75 -25.20 -6.93
C ALA A 152 -24.14 -26.32 -6.06
N ALA A 153 -22.80 -26.41 -5.95
CA ALA A 153 -22.10 -27.49 -5.25
C ALA A 153 -21.65 -27.16 -3.82
N VAL A 154 -21.57 -25.88 -3.44
CA VAL A 154 -21.11 -25.44 -2.10
C VAL A 154 -21.96 -24.24 -1.67
N GLY A 155 -22.65 -24.35 -0.54
CA GLY A 155 -23.45 -23.25 -0.01
C GLY A 155 -22.57 -22.12 0.57
N SER A 156 -23.07 -20.88 0.44
CA SER A 156 -22.40 -19.68 0.95
C SER A 156 -22.18 -19.78 2.45
N LYS A 157 -23.20 -20.21 3.21
CA LYS A 157 -23.10 -20.41 4.65
C LYS A 157 -21.95 -21.35 5.05
N GLU A 158 -21.83 -22.51 4.41
CA GLU A 158 -20.76 -23.48 4.68
C GLU A 158 -19.37 -22.90 4.32
N THR A 159 -19.30 -22.04 3.31
CA THR A 159 -18.07 -21.35 2.89
C THR A 159 -17.67 -20.26 3.89
N ALA A 160 -18.62 -19.44 4.35
CA ALA A 160 -18.40 -18.44 5.40
C ALA A 160 -17.95 -19.10 6.72
N GLU A 161 -18.59 -20.20 7.12
CA GLU A 161 -18.18 -20.99 8.29
C GLU A 161 -16.75 -21.55 8.14
N PHE A 162 -16.40 -22.01 6.94
CA PHE A 162 -15.03 -22.47 6.63
C PHE A 162 -14.01 -21.32 6.70
N PHE A 163 -14.32 -20.14 6.14
CA PHE A 163 -13.43 -18.98 6.22
C PHE A 163 -13.28 -18.49 7.66
N ALA A 164 -14.35 -18.44 8.45
CA ALA A 164 -14.28 -18.12 9.87
C ALA A 164 -13.37 -19.11 10.62
N ALA A 165 -13.46 -20.41 10.31
CA ALA A 165 -12.59 -21.43 10.89
C ALA A 165 -11.11 -21.29 10.43
N LEU A 166 -10.86 -20.94 9.16
CA LEU A 166 -9.51 -20.66 8.66
C LEU A 166 -8.92 -19.41 9.30
N GLN A 167 -9.70 -18.34 9.42
CA GLN A 167 -9.31 -17.10 10.06
C GLN A 167 -8.99 -17.33 11.54
N GLN A 168 -9.82 -18.09 12.26
CA GLN A 168 -9.54 -18.49 13.64
C GLN A 168 -8.25 -19.32 13.74
N ARG A 169 -8.02 -20.26 12.82
CA ARG A 169 -6.76 -21.03 12.77
C ARG A 169 -5.55 -20.17 12.48
N PHE A 170 -5.65 -19.23 11.56
CA PHE A 170 -4.58 -18.29 11.24
C PHE A 170 -4.25 -17.41 12.45
N PHE A 171 -5.26 -16.89 13.16
CA PHE A 171 -5.04 -16.12 14.39
C PHE A 171 -4.49 -16.97 15.52
N ILE A 172 -4.91 -18.22 15.65
CA ILE A 172 -4.24 -19.18 16.51
C ILE A 172 -2.79 -19.26 16.05
N GLU A 173 -2.44 -19.64 14.82
CA GLU A 173 -1.03 -19.71 14.39
C GLU A 173 -0.21 -18.44 14.67
N MET A 174 -0.80 -17.24 14.53
CA MET A 174 -0.16 -15.98 14.89
C MET A 174 0.26 -15.86 16.37
N HIS A 175 -0.36 -16.59 17.31
CA HIS A 175 0.09 -16.65 18.73
C HIS A 175 1.54 -17.15 18.86
N THR A 176 2.06 -17.85 17.85
CA THR A 176 3.45 -18.32 17.83
C THR A 176 4.45 -17.27 17.36
N PHE A 177 3.98 -16.14 16.80
CA PHE A 177 4.85 -15.09 16.26
C PHE A 177 5.47 -14.23 17.36
N VAL A 178 4.70 -13.92 18.41
CA VAL A 178 5.18 -13.31 19.68
C VAL A 178 4.35 -13.87 20.83
N PRO A 179 4.67 -15.08 21.33
CA PRO A 179 3.88 -15.70 22.38
C PRO A 179 4.03 -14.93 23.69
N ASP A 180 2.93 -14.40 24.22
CA ASP A 180 2.85 -13.94 25.61
C ASP A 180 2.67 -15.18 26.50
N VAL A 181 3.79 -15.85 26.79
CA VAL A 181 3.80 -17.08 27.60
C VAL A 181 3.48 -16.81 29.08
N GLU A 182 3.53 -15.54 29.51
CA GLU A 182 3.31 -15.14 30.90
C GLU A 182 1.83 -14.82 31.16
N ASP A 183 1.12 -14.26 30.17
CA ASP A 183 -0.30 -13.89 30.26
C ASP A 183 -1.09 -14.30 29.00
N ILE A 184 -1.25 -15.61 28.81
CA ILE A 184 -1.98 -16.18 27.66
C ILE A 184 -3.45 -15.71 27.65
N GLU A 185 -4.10 -15.67 28.81
CA GLU A 185 -5.51 -15.24 28.92
C GLU A 185 -5.67 -13.76 28.51
N GLY A 186 -4.84 -12.86 29.06
CA GLY A 186 -4.88 -11.46 28.67
C GLY A 186 -4.50 -11.23 27.21
N TRP A 187 -3.63 -12.07 26.61
CA TRP A 187 -3.39 -12.02 25.17
C TRP A 187 -4.65 -12.37 24.36
N PHE A 188 -5.39 -13.42 24.75
CA PHE A 188 -6.66 -13.78 24.09
C PHE A 188 -7.71 -12.68 24.24
N ASP A 189 -7.82 -12.04 25.40
CA ASP A 189 -8.75 -10.94 25.62
C ASP A 189 -8.44 -9.74 24.71
N ARG A 190 -7.15 -9.36 24.60
CA ARG A 190 -6.71 -8.28 23.69
C ARG A 190 -6.98 -8.62 22.23
N LEU A 191 -6.75 -9.87 21.83
CA LEU A 191 -7.05 -10.34 20.49
C LEU A 191 -8.55 -10.27 20.21
N HIS A 192 -9.39 -10.76 21.11
CA HIS A 192 -10.84 -10.74 20.97
C HIS A 192 -11.37 -9.31 20.80
N VAL A 193 -10.96 -8.37 21.67
CA VAL A 193 -11.32 -6.95 21.54
C VAL A 193 -10.88 -6.38 20.18
N SER A 194 -9.66 -6.71 19.74
CA SER A 194 -9.15 -6.25 18.43
C SER A 194 -9.98 -6.80 17.26
N LEU A 195 -10.44 -8.05 17.34
CA LEU A 195 -11.29 -8.68 16.32
C LEU A 195 -12.70 -8.09 16.29
N ASP A 196 -13.26 -7.80 17.45
CA ASP A 196 -14.58 -7.16 17.57
C ASP A 196 -14.53 -5.73 16.99
N ASP A 197 -13.50 -4.95 17.36
CA ASP A 197 -13.27 -3.61 16.82
C ASP A 197 -13.04 -3.64 15.29
N TRP A 198 -12.28 -4.63 14.81
CA TRP A 198 -12.06 -4.84 13.38
C TRP A 198 -13.38 -5.15 12.67
N SER A 199 -14.18 -6.08 13.19
CA SER A 199 -15.46 -6.48 12.61
C SER A 199 -16.44 -5.31 12.54
N ALA A 200 -16.60 -4.56 13.64
CA ALA A 200 -17.48 -3.38 13.69
C ALA A 200 -17.02 -2.26 12.73
N GLY A 201 -15.71 -2.08 12.56
CA GLY A 201 -15.21 -1.13 11.57
C GLY A 201 -15.39 -1.61 10.12
N MET A 202 -15.28 -2.91 9.85
CA MET A 202 -15.55 -3.48 8.51
C MET A 202 -17.02 -3.39 8.12
N GLU A 203 -17.95 -3.57 9.06
CA GLU A 203 -19.37 -3.33 8.81
C GLU A 203 -19.65 -1.87 8.44
N ARG A 204 -19.09 -0.91 9.18
CA ARG A 204 -19.23 0.52 8.87
C ARG A 204 -18.61 0.87 7.51
N PHE A 205 -17.44 0.33 7.19
CA PHE A 205 -16.79 0.51 5.90
C PHE A 205 -17.63 -0.06 4.76
N ALA A 206 -18.16 -1.27 4.92
CA ALA A 206 -19.04 -1.89 3.93
C ALA A 206 -20.31 -1.07 3.70
N GLU A 207 -20.90 -0.51 4.75
CA GLU A 207 -22.06 0.38 4.63
C GLU A 207 -21.69 1.68 3.89
N ALA A 208 -20.57 2.33 4.25
CA ALA A 208 -20.08 3.53 3.56
C ALA A 208 -19.78 3.26 2.08
N LEU A 209 -19.33 2.05 1.73
CA LEU A 209 -19.05 1.65 0.36
C LEU A 209 -20.32 1.37 -0.44
N MET A 210 -21.28 0.62 0.13
CA MET A 210 -22.45 0.12 -0.58
C MET A 210 -23.63 1.10 -0.56
N ASN A 211 -23.79 1.84 0.55
CA ASN A 211 -24.87 2.78 0.81
C ASN A 211 -24.30 4.10 1.36
N PRO A 212 -23.42 4.81 0.61
CA PRO A 212 -22.80 6.03 1.11
C PRO A 212 -23.84 7.09 1.46
N ASP A 213 -23.71 7.72 2.63
CA ASP A 213 -24.40 8.96 2.92
C ASP A 213 -23.89 10.05 1.97
N LEU A 214 -24.77 10.54 1.10
CA LEU A 214 -24.40 11.49 0.04
C LEU A 214 -23.93 12.84 0.59
N GLU A 215 -24.40 13.26 1.76
CA GLU A 215 -23.95 14.51 2.37
C GLU A 215 -22.52 14.35 2.90
N LYS A 216 -22.23 13.24 3.59
CA LYS A 216 -20.88 12.91 4.09
C LYS A 216 -19.88 12.65 2.96
N ALA A 217 -20.30 11.94 1.91
CA ALA A 217 -19.46 11.73 0.74
C ALA A 217 -19.13 13.07 0.05
N ARG A 218 -20.09 13.99 -0.04
CA ARG A 218 -19.83 15.34 -0.56
C ARG A 218 -18.91 16.12 0.37
N GLU A 219 -19.12 16.08 1.68
CA GLU A 219 -18.29 16.80 2.65
C GLU A 219 -16.84 16.32 2.64
N TYR A 220 -16.62 15.01 2.76
CA TYR A 220 -15.30 14.42 3.00
C TYR A 220 -14.49 14.06 1.75
N VAL A 221 -15.13 14.00 0.58
CA VAL A 221 -14.49 13.66 -0.69
C VAL A 221 -14.56 14.83 -1.67
N ALA A 222 -15.77 15.22 -2.10
CA ALA A 222 -15.92 16.22 -3.16
C ALA A 222 -15.57 17.64 -2.69
N GLY A 223 -16.02 18.01 -1.48
CA GLY A 223 -15.87 19.34 -0.91
C GLY A 223 -14.45 19.68 -0.49
N SER A 224 -13.64 18.68 -0.14
CA SER A 224 -12.23 18.87 0.22
C SER A 224 -11.28 18.84 -0.98
N SER A 225 -11.78 18.71 -2.22
CA SER A 225 -10.93 18.47 -3.40
C SER A 225 -9.99 17.27 -3.17
N PHE A 226 -10.50 16.21 -2.54
CA PHE A 226 -9.67 15.07 -2.13
C PHE A 226 -9.05 14.36 -3.34
N TYR A 227 -9.84 14.13 -4.38
CA TYR A 227 -9.45 13.40 -5.58
C TYR A 227 -10.04 14.09 -6.82
N ASP A 228 -9.23 14.26 -7.87
CA ASP A 228 -9.66 14.86 -9.14
C ASP A 228 -9.14 14.03 -10.32
N ASP A 229 -10.06 13.53 -11.16
CA ASP A 229 -9.71 12.81 -12.38
C ASP A 229 -9.02 13.70 -13.43
N GLY A 230 -9.13 15.02 -13.29
CA GLY A 230 -8.46 16.01 -14.11
C GLY A 230 -6.96 16.15 -13.82
N ASP A 231 -6.47 15.65 -12.69
CA ASP A 231 -5.06 15.75 -12.34
C ASP A 231 -4.17 14.93 -13.27
N VAL A 232 -3.18 15.58 -13.87
CA VAL A 232 -2.29 14.96 -14.87
C VAL A 232 -1.54 13.77 -14.27
N LEU A 233 -1.11 13.85 -13.01
CA LEU A 233 -0.45 12.74 -12.30
C LEU A 233 -1.38 11.56 -12.05
N ILE A 234 -2.65 11.82 -11.70
CA ILE A 234 -3.65 10.77 -11.50
C ILE A 234 -3.94 10.08 -12.83
N GLN A 235 -4.08 10.83 -13.92
CA GLN A 235 -4.26 10.27 -15.26
C GLN A 235 -3.05 9.42 -15.69
N ALA A 236 -1.83 9.88 -15.43
CA ALA A 236 -0.61 9.14 -15.68
C ALA A 236 -0.57 7.82 -14.89
N ALA A 237 -0.86 7.86 -13.58
CA ALA A 237 -0.92 6.66 -12.75
C ALA A 237 -2.00 5.68 -13.24
N ALA A 238 -3.19 6.18 -13.61
CA ALA A 238 -4.28 5.37 -14.14
C ALA A 238 -3.89 4.67 -15.46
N ARG A 239 -3.15 5.35 -16.35
CA ARG A 239 -2.60 4.73 -17.58
C ARG A 239 -1.64 3.60 -17.24
N LEU A 240 -0.71 3.82 -16.31
CA LEU A 240 0.24 2.80 -15.88
C LEU A 240 -0.45 1.60 -15.21
N ARG A 241 -1.53 1.82 -14.44
CA ARG A 241 -2.38 0.73 -13.92
C ARG A 241 -2.92 -0.13 -15.07
N ARG A 242 -3.40 0.49 -16.16
CA ARG A 242 -3.86 -0.22 -17.38
C ARG A 242 -2.76 -0.96 -18.15
N GLY A 243 -1.52 -0.93 -17.66
CA GLY A 243 -0.37 -1.51 -18.36
C GLY A 243 0.08 -0.70 -19.57
N GLU A 244 -0.43 0.53 -19.72
CA GLU A 244 0.08 1.44 -20.74
C GLU A 244 1.51 1.89 -20.39
N GLN A 245 2.27 2.28 -21.41
CA GLN A 245 3.57 2.90 -21.24
C GLN A 245 3.44 4.41 -21.37
N LEU A 246 4.19 5.14 -20.55
CA LEU A 246 4.36 6.59 -20.67
C LEU A 246 5.72 6.86 -21.31
N SER A 247 5.77 7.83 -22.23
CA SER A 247 7.03 8.41 -22.66
C SER A 247 7.65 9.24 -21.55
N VAL A 248 8.97 9.43 -21.62
CA VAL A 248 9.71 10.28 -20.66
C VAL A 248 9.13 11.70 -20.61
N ALA A 249 8.83 12.28 -21.78
CA ALA A 249 8.25 13.62 -21.87
C ALA A 249 6.85 13.72 -21.24
N GLU A 250 6.00 12.69 -21.37
CA GLU A 250 4.69 12.66 -20.70
C GLU A 250 4.83 12.60 -19.18
N LEU A 251 5.77 11.79 -18.68
CA LEU A 251 6.01 11.68 -17.24
C LEU A 251 6.61 12.97 -16.66
N GLU A 252 7.58 13.57 -17.34
CA GLU A 252 8.16 14.87 -16.98
C GLU A 252 7.08 15.96 -16.96
N ALA A 253 6.20 15.98 -17.97
CA ALA A 253 5.08 16.93 -18.01
C ALA A 253 4.09 16.70 -16.85
N ALA A 254 3.80 15.45 -16.51
CA ALA A 254 2.94 15.12 -15.36
C ALA A 254 3.57 15.57 -14.03
N LEU A 255 4.87 15.34 -13.85
CA LEU A 255 5.63 15.79 -12.68
C LEU A 255 5.70 17.32 -12.54
N ALA A 256 5.83 18.01 -13.67
CA ALA A 256 5.88 19.47 -13.71
C ALA A 256 4.51 20.13 -13.44
N ALA A 257 3.40 19.43 -13.70
CA ALA A 257 2.06 19.94 -13.46
C ALA A 257 1.81 20.19 -11.96
N GLU A 258 1.08 21.26 -11.66
CA GLU A 258 0.68 21.55 -10.28
C GLU A 258 -0.60 20.79 -9.94
N PRO A 259 -0.59 19.92 -8.89
CA PRO A 259 -1.75 19.09 -8.61
C PRO A 259 -2.88 19.90 -7.96
N ALA A 260 -4.11 19.66 -8.41
CA ALA A 260 -5.30 20.29 -7.87
C ALA A 260 -5.85 19.57 -6.63
N SER A 261 -5.76 18.23 -6.59
CA SER A 261 -6.30 17.43 -5.50
C SER A 261 -5.30 17.11 -4.38
N GLU A 262 -5.82 16.82 -3.18
CA GLU A 262 -5.01 16.30 -2.06
C GLU A 262 -4.27 15.00 -2.46
N TYR A 263 -4.98 14.07 -3.12
CA TYR A 263 -4.42 12.80 -3.57
C TYR A 263 -3.26 12.99 -4.54
N ALA A 264 -3.42 13.85 -5.56
CA ALA A 264 -2.36 14.09 -6.52
C ALA A 264 -1.15 14.82 -5.91
N ARG A 265 -1.37 15.71 -4.92
CA ARG A 265 -0.28 16.31 -4.13
C ARG A 265 0.51 15.26 -3.34
N ALA A 266 -0.19 14.32 -2.71
CA ALA A 266 0.44 13.20 -2.02
C ALA A 266 1.31 12.39 -2.98
N VAL A 267 0.74 11.97 -4.13
CA VAL A 267 1.46 11.21 -5.16
C VAL A 267 2.71 11.96 -5.65
N LYS A 268 2.60 13.26 -5.93
CA LYS A 268 3.74 14.11 -6.34
C LYS A 268 4.83 14.14 -5.27
N ALA A 269 4.45 14.33 -4.01
CA ALA A 269 5.39 14.37 -2.88
C ALA A 269 6.11 13.02 -2.69
N GLY A 270 5.38 11.90 -2.73
CA GLY A 270 5.97 10.57 -2.60
C GLY A 270 6.91 10.22 -3.75
N LEU A 271 6.53 10.56 -4.99
CA LEU A 271 7.37 10.38 -6.16
C LEU A 271 8.64 11.23 -6.07
N THR A 272 8.54 12.49 -5.65
CA THR A 272 9.69 13.35 -5.39
C THR A 272 10.60 12.76 -4.31
N GLY A 273 10.03 12.22 -3.24
CA GLY A 273 10.75 11.51 -2.19
C GLY A 273 11.54 10.30 -2.71
N LEU A 274 10.95 9.50 -3.61
CA LEU A 274 11.64 8.38 -4.26
C LEU A 274 12.78 8.84 -5.17
N LEU A 275 12.59 9.93 -5.92
CA LEU A 275 13.65 10.50 -6.78
C LEU A 275 14.81 11.05 -5.94
N ASN A 276 14.51 11.71 -4.82
CA ASN A 276 15.53 12.17 -3.87
C ASN A 276 16.26 10.99 -3.22
N ALA A 277 15.54 9.92 -2.85
CA ALA A 277 16.16 8.70 -2.34
C ALA A 277 17.06 8.04 -3.39
N SER A 278 16.66 8.05 -4.67
CA SER A 278 17.49 7.57 -5.79
C SER A 278 18.76 8.42 -5.95
N ALA A 279 18.64 9.74 -5.86
CA ALA A 279 19.77 10.66 -5.89
C ALA A 279 20.73 10.41 -4.71
N PHE A 280 20.20 10.23 -3.50
CA PHE A 280 20.98 9.86 -2.31
C PHE A 280 21.69 8.52 -2.49
N PHE A 281 20.96 7.48 -2.89
CA PHE A 281 21.50 6.14 -3.09
C PHE A 281 22.57 6.09 -4.19
N SER A 282 22.45 6.94 -5.21
CA SER A 282 23.44 7.06 -6.30
C SER A 282 24.59 8.02 -5.97
N GLY A 283 24.62 8.60 -4.77
CA GLY A 283 25.63 9.57 -4.34
C GLY A 283 25.57 10.95 -4.98
N ARG A 284 24.45 11.29 -5.64
CA ARG A 284 24.17 12.64 -6.18
C ARG A 284 23.63 13.60 -5.11
N LEU A 285 23.14 13.07 -3.99
CA LEU A 285 22.66 13.82 -2.84
C LEU A 285 23.38 13.32 -1.58
N ASP A 286 23.81 14.23 -0.72
CA ASP A 286 24.39 13.86 0.57
C ASP A 286 23.30 13.50 1.59
N ARG A 287 23.74 12.97 2.74
CA ARG A 287 22.85 12.48 3.78
C ARG A 287 22.07 13.59 4.47
N GLU A 288 22.71 14.73 4.72
CA GLU A 288 22.11 15.84 5.45
C GLU A 288 20.98 16.46 4.62
N ALA A 289 21.26 16.76 3.35
CA ALA A 289 20.27 17.27 2.41
C ALA A 289 19.11 16.28 2.20
N PHE A 290 19.39 14.96 2.13
CA PHE A 290 18.32 13.97 2.02
C PHE A 290 17.46 13.89 3.29
N GLN A 291 18.05 14.00 4.48
CA GLN A 291 17.31 14.02 5.74
C GLN A 291 16.41 15.25 5.86
N GLU A 292 16.89 16.42 5.46
CA GLU A 292 16.08 17.65 5.42
C GLU A 292 14.86 17.49 4.52
N LEU A 293 15.04 16.91 3.32
CA LEU A 293 13.94 16.67 2.38
C LEU A 293 12.92 15.65 2.88
N LEU A 294 13.31 14.72 3.75
CA LEU A 294 12.37 13.80 4.41
C LEU A 294 11.71 14.42 5.66
N ALA A 295 12.30 15.46 6.25
CA ALA A 295 11.78 16.12 7.43
C ALA A 295 10.59 17.04 7.12
N VAL A 296 10.57 17.65 5.93
CA VAL A 296 9.49 18.50 5.39
C VAL A 296 8.28 17.66 4.99
#